data_AF-A0A846QVB8-F1
#
_entry.id   AF-A0A846QVB8-F1
#
_cell.length_a   1.000
_cell.length_b   1.000
_cell.length_c   1.000
_cell.angle_alpha   90.00
_cell.angle_beta   90.00
_cell.angle_gamma   90.00
#
_symmetry.space_group_name_H-M   'P 1'
#
loop_
_entity.id
_entity.type
_entity.pdbx_description
1 polymer ?
#
loop_
_entity_poly.entity_id
_entity_poly.type
_entity_poly.pdbx_seq_one_letter_code
_entity_poly.pdbx_strand_id
1 'polypeptide(L)'
;MHHRPGILILYAGLVLAAALAACATYPTAVSPVPQDIPTCAADYPPDAVFAARAIFAAMQGRDLRGATIDQQTAAGLVGDFAFPGFHIDAHRLLEYRAREDGPTGRYASGIVSLRDAHGRSARFMYSALYDADRDGLRIDAAETSAVYTHSPAVRVMLVPDDHLPAENALPDSWDELFTLFEGLDAMPAGGITAASQLEGHHLAIFVMDRTPAGADVALTIDIADIIRLDPAVTLSREQYRDFYGWRVAVLRPLPRRMASLSEAPPCAD
;
A
#
# COMPACT_ATOMS: atom_id res chain seq x y z
N MET A 1 1.29 56.39 11.60
CA MET A 1 1.19 55.10 10.87
C MET A 1 -0.17 54.49 11.18
N HIS A 2 -1.16 54.66 10.30
CA HIS A 2 -2.49 54.08 10.47
C HIS A 2 -2.52 52.69 9.83
N HIS A 3 -2.40 51.65 10.64
CA HIS A 3 -2.71 50.29 10.21
C HIS A 3 -4.21 50.22 9.92
N ARG A 4 -4.57 49.96 8.66
CA ARG A 4 -5.95 49.79 8.21
C ARG A 4 -6.42 48.37 8.58
N PRO A 5 -7.31 48.19 9.58
CA PRO A 5 -7.80 46.87 10.00
C PRO A 5 -8.62 46.15 8.92
N GLY A 6 -9.07 46.85 7.87
CA GLY A 6 -9.86 46.29 6.78
C GLY A 6 -9.12 45.30 5.87
N ILE A 7 -7.78 45.36 5.78
CA ILE A 7 -7.01 44.46 4.89
C ILE A 7 -6.91 43.05 5.50
N LEU A 8 -6.79 42.93 6.83
CA LEU A 8 -6.62 41.64 7.52
C LEU A 8 -7.90 40.79 7.51
N ILE A 9 -9.08 41.43 7.61
CA ILE A 9 -10.38 40.76 7.51
C ILE A 9 -10.63 40.23 6.10
N LEU A 10 -10.18 40.95 5.06
CA LEU A 10 -10.33 40.53 3.67
C LEU A 10 -9.49 39.28 3.36
N TYR A 11 -8.23 39.23 3.85
CA TYR A 11 -7.36 38.06 3.66
C TYR A 11 -7.86 36.82 4.44
N ALA A 12 -8.34 37.00 5.67
CA ALA A 12 -8.93 35.89 6.44
C ALA A 12 -10.20 35.33 5.78
N GLY A 13 -11.05 36.19 5.19
CA GLY A 13 -12.22 35.78 4.44
C GLY A 13 -11.89 35.04 3.14
N LEU A 14 -10.83 35.43 2.43
CA LEU A 14 -10.42 34.81 1.17
C LEU A 14 -9.75 33.44 1.39
N VAL A 15 -8.97 33.29 2.47
CA VAL A 15 -8.42 32.00 2.91
C VAL A 15 -9.53 31.06 3.38
N LEU A 16 -10.53 31.56 4.12
CA LEU A 16 -11.68 30.75 4.54
C LEU A 16 -12.57 30.35 3.36
N ALA A 17 -12.82 31.24 2.40
CA ALA A 17 -13.58 30.92 1.18
C ALA A 17 -12.83 29.95 0.27
N ALA A 18 -11.50 30.07 0.14
CA ALA A 18 -10.68 29.10 -0.58
C ALA A 18 -10.61 27.74 0.15
N ALA A 19 -10.56 27.75 1.49
CA ALA A 19 -10.62 26.53 2.29
C ALA A 19 -12.00 25.86 2.18
N LEU A 20 -13.10 26.63 2.16
CA LEU A 20 -14.47 26.12 1.99
C LEU A 20 -14.77 25.68 0.55
N ALA A 21 -14.19 26.33 -0.47
CA ALA A 21 -14.29 25.89 -1.87
C ALA A 21 -13.42 24.65 -2.15
N ALA A 22 -12.33 24.46 -1.40
CA ALA A 22 -11.54 23.23 -1.39
C ALA A 22 -12.18 22.10 -0.55
N CYS A 23 -13.21 22.40 0.24
CA CYS A 23 -14.03 21.39 0.92
C CYS A 23 -14.99 20.72 -0.08
N ALA A 24 -14.42 19.81 -0.87
CA ALA A 24 -15.07 18.69 -1.55
C ALA A 24 -16.27 19.04 -2.45
N THR A 25 -16.00 19.66 -3.61
CA THR A 25 -16.92 19.57 -4.75
C THR A 25 -16.96 18.12 -5.21
N TYR A 26 -18.06 17.43 -4.94
CA TYR A 26 -18.35 16.15 -5.57
C TYR A 26 -19.02 16.39 -6.94
N PRO A 27 -18.84 15.48 -7.91
CA PRO A 27 -19.40 15.65 -9.24
C PRO A 27 -20.91 15.57 -9.17
N THR A 28 -21.58 16.57 -9.76
CA THR A 28 -23.05 16.64 -9.85
C THR A 28 -23.58 16.39 -11.27
N ALA A 29 -22.69 15.96 -12.16
CA ALA A 29 -22.97 15.63 -13.55
C ALA A 29 -21.86 14.70 -14.05
N VAL A 30 -22.22 13.83 -14.98
CA VAL A 30 -21.26 12.96 -15.66
C VAL A 30 -20.38 13.76 -16.62
N SER A 31 -19.11 13.38 -16.71
CA SER A 31 -18.21 13.96 -17.70
C SER A 31 -18.58 13.48 -19.11
N PRO A 32 -18.23 14.24 -20.15
CA PRO A 32 -18.29 13.74 -21.52
C PRO A 32 -17.37 12.52 -21.67
N VAL A 33 -17.80 11.55 -22.47
CA VAL A 33 -16.96 10.40 -22.82
C VAL A 33 -15.85 10.91 -23.77
N PRO A 34 -14.57 10.79 -23.40
CA PRO A 34 -13.50 11.21 -24.28
C PRO A 34 -13.36 10.23 -25.44
N GLN A 35 -12.84 10.69 -26.57
CA GLN A 35 -12.57 9.82 -27.73
C GLN A 35 -11.54 8.74 -27.37
N ASP A 36 -10.52 9.11 -26.61
CA ASP A 36 -9.48 8.23 -26.07
C ASP A 36 -9.34 8.49 -24.58
N ILE A 37 -8.97 7.47 -23.82
CA ILE A 37 -8.71 7.62 -22.38
C ILE A 37 -7.41 8.41 -22.22
N PRO A 38 -7.41 9.53 -21.47
CA PRO A 38 -6.20 10.30 -21.24
C PRO A 38 -5.11 9.44 -20.63
N THR A 39 -3.85 9.73 -20.95
CA THR A 39 -2.70 9.07 -20.31
C THR A 39 -2.36 9.71 -18.96
N CYS A 40 -2.64 11.00 -18.82
CA CYS A 40 -2.38 11.79 -17.61
C CYS A 40 -3.57 11.71 -16.64
N ALA A 41 -3.29 11.35 -15.38
CA ALA A 41 -4.33 11.23 -14.35
C ALA A 41 -5.05 12.55 -14.03
N ALA A 42 -4.38 13.70 -14.22
CA ALA A 42 -4.96 15.02 -14.02
C ALA A 42 -6.12 15.33 -15.00
N ASP A 43 -6.16 14.65 -16.14
CA ASP A 43 -7.14 14.86 -17.21
C ASP A 43 -8.28 13.84 -17.17
N TYR A 44 -8.31 12.94 -16.18
CA TYR A 44 -9.35 11.93 -16.06
C TYR A 44 -10.72 12.56 -15.79
N PRO A 45 -11.82 11.97 -16.31
CA PRO A 45 -13.18 12.33 -15.93
C PRO A 45 -13.35 12.44 -14.40
N PRO A 46 -13.69 13.62 -13.84
CA PRO A 46 -13.77 13.81 -12.40
C PRO A 46 -14.75 12.85 -11.69
N ASP A 47 -15.84 12.47 -12.34
CA ASP A 47 -16.80 11.48 -11.85
C ASP A 47 -16.20 10.07 -11.77
N ALA A 48 -15.35 9.66 -12.71
CA ALA A 48 -14.66 8.37 -12.64
C ALA A 48 -13.64 8.32 -11.49
N VAL A 49 -12.89 9.41 -11.30
CA VAL A 49 -11.95 9.55 -10.17
C VAL A 49 -12.72 9.53 -8.84
N PHE A 50 -13.86 10.21 -8.78
CA PHE A 50 -14.70 10.23 -7.58
C PHE A 50 -15.33 8.87 -7.29
N ALA A 51 -15.78 8.13 -8.31
CA ALA A 51 -16.26 6.75 -8.16
C ALA A 51 -15.18 5.82 -7.58
N ALA A 52 -13.94 5.89 -8.09
CA ALA A 52 -12.82 5.11 -7.55
C ALA A 52 -12.55 5.43 -6.07
N ARG A 53 -12.63 6.71 -5.69
CA ARG A 53 -12.52 7.15 -4.28
C ARG A 53 -13.65 6.65 -3.40
N ALA A 54 -14.89 6.63 -3.91
CA ALA A 54 -16.06 6.14 -3.19
C ALA A 54 -15.95 4.62 -2.95
N ILE A 55 -15.54 3.86 -3.96
CA ILE A 55 -15.27 2.42 -3.84
C ILE A 55 -14.19 2.17 -2.79
N PHE A 56 -13.07 2.90 -2.85
CA PHE A 56 -12.01 2.77 -1.86
C PHE A 56 -12.48 3.12 -0.43
N ALA A 57 -13.28 4.16 -0.27
CA ALA A 57 -13.86 4.51 1.03
C ALA A 57 -14.76 3.39 1.57
N ALA A 58 -15.61 2.81 0.71
CA ALA A 58 -16.48 1.69 1.08
C ALA A 58 -15.70 0.42 1.44
N MET A 59 -14.62 0.10 0.73
CA MET A 59 -13.71 -1.00 1.11
C MET A 59 -13.15 -0.81 2.53
N GLN A 60 -12.92 0.45 2.94
CA GLN A 60 -12.49 0.80 4.29
C GLN A 60 -13.65 0.93 5.30
N GLY A 61 -14.89 0.58 4.91
CA GLY A 61 -16.08 0.72 5.76
C GLY A 61 -16.45 2.17 6.06
N ARG A 62 -16.12 3.11 5.17
CA ARG A 62 -16.38 4.55 5.33
C ARG A 62 -17.28 5.06 4.21
N ASP A 63 -18.15 6.00 4.56
CA ASP A 63 -18.93 6.74 3.57
C ASP A 63 -18.13 7.92 3.00
N LEU A 64 -18.25 8.15 1.69
CA LEU A 64 -17.72 9.33 1.03
C LEU A 64 -18.88 10.30 0.75
N ARG A 65 -18.85 11.49 1.35
CA ARG A 65 -19.86 12.53 1.12
C ARG A 65 -20.02 12.82 -0.37
N GLY A 66 -21.26 12.78 -0.86
CA GLY A 66 -21.59 12.99 -2.28
C GLY A 66 -21.52 11.73 -3.13
N ALA A 67 -21.23 10.58 -2.52
CA ALA A 67 -21.43 9.26 -3.11
C ALA A 67 -22.45 8.47 -2.28
N THR A 68 -23.29 7.71 -2.97
CA THR A 68 -24.09 6.63 -2.40
C THR A 68 -23.74 5.35 -3.13
N ILE A 69 -23.69 4.24 -2.39
CA ILE A 69 -23.38 2.93 -2.96
C ILE A 69 -24.55 2.02 -2.57
N ASP A 70 -25.09 1.32 -3.56
CA ASP A 70 -26.13 0.33 -3.33
C ASP A 70 -25.71 -0.64 -2.22
N GLN A 71 -26.66 -1.04 -1.35
CA GLN A 71 -26.35 -1.83 -0.16
C GLN A 71 -25.74 -3.20 -0.52
N GLN A 72 -26.23 -3.86 -1.57
CA GLN A 72 -25.71 -5.15 -2.00
C GLN A 72 -24.29 -4.99 -2.56
N THR A 73 -24.06 -3.93 -3.33
CA THR A 73 -22.73 -3.55 -3.82
C THR A 73 -21.76 -3.25 -2.67
N ALA A 74 -22.18 -2.45 -1.69
CA ALA A 74 -21.37 -2.13 -0.52
C ALA A 74 -21.00 -3.39 0.26
N ALA A 75 -21.95 -4.31 0.46
CA ALA A 75 -21.70 -5.59 1.13
C ALA A 75 -20.67 -6.47 0.37
N GLY A 76 -20.65 -6.41 -0.96
CA GLY A 76 -19.67 -7.11 -1.80
C GLY A 76 -18.28 -6.47 -1.80
N LEU A 77 -18.20 -5.14 -1.62
CA LEU A 77 -16.93 -4.40 -1.53
C LEU A 77 -16.25 -4.53 -0.16
N VAL A 78 -17.02 -4.83 0.89
CA VAL A 78 -16.51 -5.16 2.22
C VAL A 78 -15.89 -6.57 2.15
N GLY A 79 -14.71 -6.63 1.53
CA GLY A 79 -13.99 -7.86 1.27
C GLY A 79 -12.50 -7.58 1.13
N ASP A 80 -11.69 -8.28 1.93
CA ASP A 80 -10.24 -8.42 1.85
C ASP A 80 -9.34 -7.19 2.09
N PHE A 81 -9.83 -5.96 2.24
CA PHE A 81 -8.96 -4.79 2.49
C PHE A 81 -9.53 -3.79 3.50
N ALA A 82 -9.26 -4.00 4.79
CA ALA A 82 -9.77 -3.16 5.89
C ALA A 82 -8.63 -2.43 6.64
N PHE A 83 -7.61 -1.95 5.92
CA PHE A 83 -6.41 -1.41 6.57
C PHE A 83 -6.50 0.11 6.74
N PRO A 84 -6.48 0.61 8.00
CA PRO A 84 -6.42 2.04 8.26
C PRO A 84 -5.08 2.62 7.75
N GLY A 85 -5.05 3.94 7.51
CA GLY A 85 -3.83 4.65 7.13
C GLY A 85 -3.47 4.62 5.63
N PHE A 86 -4.07 3.75 4.84
CA PHE A 86 -3.89 3.77 3.38
C PHE A 86 -4.66 4.92 2.72
N HIS A 87 -4.01 5.56 1.76
CA HIS A 87 -4.59 6.55 0.85
C HIS A 87 -4.28 6.20 -0.61
N ILE A 88 -5.02 6.79 -1.54
CA ILE A 88 -4.77 6.64 -2.98
C ILE A 88 -3.49 7.41 -3.34
N ASP A 89 -2.49 6.68 -3.78
CA ASP A 89 -1.20 7.19 -4.26
C ASP A 89 -1.26 7.49 -5.76
N ALA A 90 -1.88 6.58 -6.53
CA ALA A 90 -2.04 6.72 -7.97
C ALA A 90 -3.34 6.07 -8.47
N HIS A 91 -3.86 6.59 -9.56
CA HIS A 91 -5.03 6.06 -10.27
C HIS A 91 -4.72 5.99 -11.76
N ARG A 92 -5.01 4.83 -12.37
CA ARG A 92 -4.95 4.63 -13.82
C ARG A 92 -6.32 4.21 -14.31
N LEU A 93 -6.93 5.03 -15.15
CA LEU A 93 -8.19 4.72 -15.81
C LEU A 93 -7.92 3.78 -16.99
N LEU A 94 -8.73 2.73 -17.12
CA LEU A 94 -8.63 1.71 -18.17
C LEU A 94 -9.82 1.72 -19.12
N GLU A 95 -11.01 2.03 -18.61
CA GLU A 95 -12.21 2.18 -19.42
C GLU A 95 -13.09 3.31 -18.87
N TYR A 96 -13.70 4.07 -19.76
CA TYR A 96 -14.72 5.06 -19.43
C TYR A 96 -15.69 5.19 -20.60
N ARG A 97 -16.96 4.83 -20.39
CA ARG A 97 -17.99 4.87 -21.44
C ARG A 97 -19.38 5.18 -20.88
N ALA A 98 -20.26 5.63 -21.76
CA ALA A 98 -21.67 5.76 -21.45
C ALA A 98 -22.29 4.38 -21.21
N ARG A 99 -23.26 4.31 -20.29
CA ARG A 99 -24.13 3.13 -20.18
C ARG A 99 -25.19 3.15 -21.28
N GLU A 100 -25.71 1.98 -21.62
CA GLU A 100 -26.77 1.83 -22.62
C GLU A 100 -28.13 2.36 -22.13
N ASP A 101 -28.33 2.43 -20.81
CA ASP A 101 -29.61 2.73 -20.17
C ASP A 101 -29.89 4.22 -19.95
N GLY A 102 -28.95 5.13 -20.20
CA GLY A 102 -29.24 6.55 -20.14
C GLY A 102 -28.04 7.50 -20.27
N PRO A 103 -28.30 8.81 -20.48
CA PRO A 103 -27.27 9.82 -20.69
C PRO A 103 -26.47 10.14 -19.41
N THR A 104 -27.04 9.88 -18.24
CA THR A 104 -26.45 10.11 -16.91
C THR A 104 -25.65 8.93 -16.38
N GLY A 105 -25.70 7.79 -17.07
CA GLY A 105 -25.05 6.56 -16.64
C GLY A 105 -23.62 6.44 -17.20
N ARG A 106 -22.68 5.98 -16.37
CA ARG A 106 -21.31 5.67 -16.78
C ARG A 106 -20.88 4.29 -16.31
N TYR A 107 -20.03 3.69 -17.13
CA TYR A 107 -19.17 2.59 -16.74
C TYR A 107 -17.74 3.11 -16.68
N ALA A 108 -17.04 2.80 -15.59
CA ALA A 108 -15.62 3.10 -15.46
C ALA A 108 -14.87 1.90 -14.88
N SER A 109 -13.67 1.65 -15.37
CA SER A 109 -12.75 0.66 -14.78
C SER A 109 -11.34 1.22 -14.71
N GLY A 110 -10.55 0.72 -13.76
CA GLY A 110 -9.21 1.23 -13.55
C GLY A 110 -8.41 0.44 -12.53
N ILE A 111 -7.17 0.86 -12.31
CA ILE A 111 -6.29 0.37 -11.25
C ILE A 111 -6.01 1.51 -10.29
N VAL A 112 -6.19 1.24 -9.00
CA VAL A 112 -5.83 2.15 -7.92
C VAL A 112 -4.63 1.58 -7.19
N SER A 113 -3.60 2.41 -7.01
CA SER A 113 -2.47 2.12 -6.13
C SER A 113 -2.66 2.86 -4.81
N LEU A 114 -2.45 2.14 -3.73
CA LEU A 114 -2.61 2.60 -2.37
C LEU A 114 -1.25 2.63 -1.68
N ARG A 115 -1.06 3.60 -0.79
CA ARG A 115 0.13 3.71 0.05
C ARG A 115 -0.24 4.16 1.46
N ASP A 116 0.53 3.78 2.46
CA ASP A 116 0.42 4.30 3.83
C ASP A 116 1.63 5.17 4.22
N ALA A 117 1.68 5.61 5.49
CA ALA A 117 2.76 6.45 6.00
C ALA A 117 4.13 5.73 6.10
N HIS A 118 4.13 4.40 6.21
CA HIS A 118 5.35 3.58 6.26
C HIS A 118 5.84 3.17 4.87
N GLY A 119 5.10 3.52 3.82
CA GLY A 119 5.41 3.16 2.45
C GLY A 119 4.97 1.74 2.06
N ARG A 120 4.14 1.07 2.86
CA ARG A 120 3.47 -0.15 2.41
C ARG A 120 2.58 0.18 1.23
N SER A 121 2.48 -0.74 0.29
CA SER A 121 1.66 -0.56 -0.90
C SER A 121 0.70 -1.73 -1.13
N ALA A 122 -0.43 -1.41 -1.75
CA ALA A 122 -1.38 -2.36 -2.28
C ALA A 122 -1.97 -1.81 -3.58
N ARG A 123 -2.47 -2.69 -4.44
CA ARG A 123 -3.17 -2.29 -5.66
C ARG A 123 -4.45 -3.09 -5.79
N PHE A 124 -5.47 -2.47 -6.35
CA PHE A 124 -6.67 -3.16 -6.77
C PHE A 124 -7.13 -2.64 -8.12
N MET A 125 -7.66 -3.54 -8.93
CA MET A 125 -8.46 -3.20 -10.10
C MET A 125 -9.89 -3.00 -9.64
N TYR A 126 -10.59 -2.06 -10.24
CA TYR A 126 -12.01 -1.84 -10.02
C TYR A 126 -12.76 -1.73 -11.34
N SER A 127 -14.05 -2.04 -11.29
CA SER A 127 -15.05 -1.68 -12.31
C SER A 127 -16.30 -1.20 -11.61
N ALA A 128 -16.98 -0.22 -12.19
CA ALA A 128 -18.16 0.38 -11.59
C ALA A 128 -19.18 0.84 -12.64
N LEU A 129 -20.44 0.68 -12.29
CA LEU A 129 -21.61 1.27 -12.95
C LEU A 129 -22.21 2.29 -12.00
N TYR A 130 -22.38 3.52 -12.48
CA TYR A 130 -22.92 4.59 -11.66
C TYR A 130 -23.72 5.61 -12.48
N ASP A 131 -24.53 6.38 -11.77
CA ASP A 131 -25.17 7.60 -12.25
C ASP A 131 -24.54 8.80 -11.55
N ALA A 132 -24.48 9.96 -12.23
CA ALA A 132 -24.13 11.22 -11.58
C ALA A 132 -25.18 12.29 -11.89
N ASP A 133 -25.73 12.89 -10.83
CA ASP A 133 -26.79 13.90 -10.89
C ASP A 133 -26.58 14.98 -9.82
N ARG A 134 -27.62 15.81 -9.58
CA ARG A 134 -27.53 16.93 -8.63
C ARG A 134 -27.28 16.51 -7.18
N ASP A 135 -27.65 15.30 -6.81
CA ASP A 135 -27.51 14.77 -5.45
C ASP A 135 -26.15 14.10 -5.24
N GLY A 136 -25.44 13.80 -6.34
CA GLY A 136 -24.06 13.34 -6.36
C GLY A 136 -23.89 12.13 -7.25
N LEU A 137 -23.04 11.19 -6.82
CA LEU A 137 -22.75 9.96 -7.54
C LEU A 137 -23.46 8.78 -6.86
N ARG A 138 -24.25 8.02 -7.61
CA ARG A 138 -24.88 6.77 -7.14
C ARG A 138 -24.24 5.59 -7.83
N ILE A 139 -23.52 4.76 -7.09
CA ILE A 139 -22.89 3.53 -7.58
C ILE A 139 -23.89 2.39 -7.43
N ASP A 140 -24.39 1.92 -8.56
CA ASP A 140 -25.34 0.82 -8.62
C ASP A 140 -24.63 -0.52 -8.46
N ALA A 141 -23.46 -0.67 -9.10
CA ALA A 141 -22.64 -1.87 -9.06
C ALA A 141 -21.16 -1.52 -9.05
N ALA A 142 -20.37 -2.26 -8.29
CA ALA A 142 -18.93 -2.17 -8.30
C ALA A 142 -18.30 -3.52 -7.95
N GLU A 143 -17.17 -3.79 -8.57
CA GLU A 143 -16.35 -4.97 -8.31
C GLU A 143 -14.91 -4.54 -8.10
N THR A 144 -14.19 -5.28 -7.27
CA THR A 144 -12.77 -5.07 -7.03
C THR A 144 -12.01 -6.37 -7.05
N SER A 145 -10.74 -6.31 -7.43
CA SER A 145 -9.83 -7.45 -7.39
C SER A 145 -8.42 -6.98 -7.04
N ALA A 146 -7.76 -7.69 -6.12
CA ALA A 146 -6.40 -7.37 -5.73
C ALA A 146 -5.42 -7.57 -6.89
N VAL A 147 -4.49 -6.63 -7.05
CA VAL A 147 -3.41 -6.71 -8.05
C VAL A 147 -2.09 -6.85 -7.30
N TYR A 148 -1.41 -7.96 -7.51
CA TYR A 148 -0.14 -8.27 -6.87
C TYR A 148 1.03 -8.01 -7.81
N THR A 149 2.13 -7.49 -7.26
CA THR A 149 3.39 -7.38 -8.00
C THR A 149 4.13 -8.71 -7.96
N HIS A 150 4.84 -9.04 -9.05
CA HIS A 150 5.72 -10.21 -9.09
C HIS A 150 7.01 -10.00 -8.28
N SER A 151 7.43 -8.74 -8.13
CA SER A 151 8.62 -8.35 -7.38
C SER A 151 8.20 -7.37 -6.29
N PRO A 152 7.81 -7.86 -5.10
CA PRO A 152 7.44 -6.98 -4.00
C PRO A 152 8.65 -6.22 -3.48
N ALA A 153 8.47 -4.94 -3.21
CA ALA A 153 9.42 -4.13 -2.48
C ALA A 153 9.59 -4.68 -1.07
N VAL A 154 10.82 -4.66 -0.58
CA VAL A 154 11.15 -5.09 0.78
C VAL A 154 11.92 -3.99 1.49
N ARG A 155 11.67 -3.84 2.79
CA ARG A 155 12.50 -3.06 3.70
C ARG A 155 13.26 -4.04 4.59
N VAL A 156 14.57 -3.87 4.68
CA VAL A 156 15.44 -4.69 5.51
C VAL A 156 16.06 -3.80 6.56
N MET A 157 16.02 -4.24 7.81
CA MET A 157 16.63 -3.61 8.97
C MET A 157 17.64 -4.57 9.59
N LEU A 158 18.75 -4.05 10.08
CA LEU A 158 19.80 -4.83 10.73
C LEU A 158 19.68 -4.66 12.25
N VAL A 159 19.48 -5.75 12.97
CA VAL A 159 19.12 -5.71 14.41
C VAL A 159 20.17 -6.45 15.22
N PRO A 160 20.83 -5.83 16.22
CA PRO A 160 21.77 -6.52 17.10
C PRO A 160 21.13 -7.66 17.89
N ASP A 161 21.84 -8.80 18.05
CA ASP A 161 21.36 -10.01 18.74
C ASP A 161 20.94 -9.71 20.19
N ASP A 162 21.65 -8.82 20.88
CA ASP A 162 21.40 -8.43 22.27
C ASP A 162 20.22 -7.45 22.45
N HIS A 163 19.73 -6.87 21.36
CA HIS A 163 18.60 -5.97 21.33
C HIS A 163 17.33 -6.61 20.75
N LEU A 164 17.41 -7.85 20.26
CA LEU A 164 16.25 -8.53 19.69
C LEU A 164 15.25 -8.92 20.79
N PRO A 165 13.99 -8.45 20.72
CA PRO A 165 12.97 -8.85 21.69
C PRO A 165 12.67 -10.34 21.59
N ALA A 166 12.33 -10.94 22.74
CA ALA A 166 11.81 -12.31 22.76
C ALA A 166 10.52 -12.40 21.92
N GLU A 167 10.27 -13.55 21.29
CA GLU A 167 9.16 -13.74 20.35
C GLU A 167 7.78 -13.45 20.97
N ASN A 168 7.60 -13.77 22.24
CA ASN A 168 6.38 -13.50 22.99
C ASN A 168 6.20 -12.03 23.40
N ALA A 169 7.22 -11.19 23.18
CA ALA A 169 7.20 -9.76 23.42
C ALA A 169 7.06 -8.94 22.12
N LEU A 170 6.96 -9.60 20.96
CA LEU A 170 6.77 -8.92 19.68
C LEU A 170 5.32 -8.43 19.54
N PRO A 171 5.10 -7.20 19.02
CA PRO A 171 3.77 -6.67 18.74
C PRO A 171 2.96 -7.52 17.76
N ASP A 172 1.63 -7.47 17.92
CA ASP A 172 0.67 -8.20 17.10
C ASP A 172 0.09 -7.37 15.95
N SER A 173 0.54 -6.12 15.79
CA SER A 173 0.23 -5.29 14.63
C SER A 173 1.47 -5.04 13.78
N TRP A 174 1.26 -4.92 12.46
CA TRP A 174 2.37 -4.64 11.54
C TRP A 174 3.03 -3.29 11.85
N ASP A 175 2.23 -2.26 12.16
CA ASP A 175 2.71 -0.88 12.36
C ASP A 175 3.60 -0.80 13.61
N GLU A 176 3.17 -1.38 14.73
CA GLU A 176 3.97 -1.42 15.97
C GLU A 176 5.25 -2.25 15.77
N LEU A 177 5.16 -3.36 15.03
CA LEU A 177 6.32 -4.18 14.71
C LEU A 177 7.33 -3.41 13.85
N PHE A 178 6.86 -2.67 12.85
CA PHE A 178 7.70 -1.82 12.00
C PHE A 178 8.37 -0.72 12.81
N THR A 179 7.63 0.03 13.63
CA THR A 179 8.19 1.10 14.47
C THR A 179 9.18 0.56 15.50
N LEU A 180 8.92 -0.61 16.08
CA LEU A 180 9.85 -1.28 16.98
C LEU A 180 11.18 -1.57 16.26
N PHE A 181 11.14 -2.24 15.11
CA PHE A 181 12.35 -2.62 14.39
C PHE A 181 13.06 -1.42 13.75
N GLU A 182 12.33 -0.40 13.33
CA GLU A 182 12.91 0.87 12.86
C GLU A 182 13.73 1.55 13.97
N GLY A 183 13.24 1.52 15.22
CA GLY A 183 13.99 2.02 16.38
C GLY A 183 15.22 1.18 16.77
N LEU A 184 15.30 -0.06 16.28
CA LEU A 184 16.43 -0.98 16.50
C LEU A 184 17.38 -1.05 15.30
N ASP A 185 17.07 -0.37 14.19
CA ASP A 185 17.80 -0.49 12.94
C ASP A 185 19.22 0.07 13.07
N ALA A 186 20.19 -0.82 13.01
CA ALA A 186 21.62 -0.55 13.02
C ALA A 186 22.24 -0.61 11.60
N MET A 187 21.41 -0.59 10.55
CA MET A 187 21.89 -0.61 9.17
C MET A 187 22.85 0.55 8.89
N PRO A 188 24.08 0.29 8.43
CA PRO A 188 24.99 1.36 8.03
C PRO A 188 24.42 2.19 6.88
N ALA A 189 24.73 3.49 6.82
CA ALA A 189 24.21 4.39 5.78
C ALA A 189 24.55 3.96 4.33
N GLY A 190 25.64 3.20 4.14
CA GLY A 190 26.03 2.61 2.85
C GLY A 190 25.52 1.19 2.61
N GLY A 191 24.68 0.67 3.50
CA GLY A 191 24.28 -0.73 3.53
C GLY A 191 25.36 -1.67 4.04
N ILE A 192 25.08 -2.97 3.94
CA ILE A 192 26.02 -4.04 4.27
C ILE A 192 26.90 -4.30 3.05
N THR A 193 28.21 -4.16 3.22
CA THR A 193 29.20 -4.40 2.16
C THR A 193 30.11 -5.60 2.46
N ALA A 194 30.13 -6.07 3.72
CA ALA A 194 30.93 -7.22 4.14
C ALA A 194 30.13 -8.16 5.06
N ALA A 195 30.41 -9.47 4.96
CA ALA A 195 29.71 -10.49 5.76
C ALA A 195 29.94 -10.35 7.28
N SER A 196 31.07 -9.79 7.71
CA SER A 196 31.35 -9.54 9.14
C SER A 196 30.38 -8.56 9.78
N GLN A 197 29.74 -7.68 9.00
CA GLN A 197 28.72 -6.77 9.51
C GLN A 197 27.41 -7.49 9.87
N LEU A 198 27.26 -8.75 9.45
CA LEU A 198 26.12 -9.59 9.80
C LEU A 198 26.38 -10.44 11.06
N GLU A 199 27.62 -10.49 11.55
CA GLU A 199 27.96 -11.25 12.76
C GLU A 199 27.29 -10.61 13.98
N GLY A 200 26.58 -11.43 14.78
CA GLY A 200 25.87 -10.95 15.96
C GLY A 200 24.64 -10.09 15.65
N HIS A 201 24.08 -10.20 14.44
CA HIS A 201 22.87 -9.48 14.05
C HIS A 201 21.82 -10.40 13.42
N HIS A 202 20.58 -9.94 13.45
CA HIS A 202 19.44 -10.45 12.68
C HIS A 202 19.05 -9.47 11.58
N LEU A 203 18.39 -10.00 10.55
CA LEU A 203 17.72 -9.23 9.51
C LEU A 203 16.22 -9.26 9.76
N ALA A 204 15.63 -8.12 10.11
CA ALA A 204 14.19 -7.94 10.10
C ALA A 204 13.76 -7.50 8.70
N ILE A 205 12.90 -8.29 8.07
CA ILE A 205 12.53 -8.14 6.66
C ILE A 205 11.04 -7.92 6.57
N PHE A 206 10.66 -6.77 6.05
CA PHE A 206 9.29 -6.34 5.85
C PHE A 206 8.98 -6.35 4.36
N VAL A 207 8.03 -7.18 3.95
CA VAL A 207 7.47 -7.15 2.61
C VAL A 207 6.48 -5.99 2.54
N MET A 208 6.85 -4.95 1.79
CA MET A 208 6.14 -3.66 1.77
C MET A 208 4.95 -3.69 0.82
N ASP A 209 5.00 -4.49 -0.23
CA ASP A 209 3.86 -4.70 -1.13
C ASP A 209 2.99 -5.85 -0.63
N ARG A 210 1.67 -5.68 -0.67
CA ARG A 210 0.74 -6.77 -0.34
C ARG A 210 0.99 -7.96 -1.27
N THR A 211 1.01 -9.18 -0.71
CA THR A 211 1.19 -10.43 -1.44
C THR A 211 -0.04 -11.35 -1.35
N PRO A 212 -0.24 -12.29 -2.29
CA PRO A 212 -1.31 -13.29 -2.20
C PRO A 212 -1.15 -14.19 -0.96
N ALA A 213 -2.25 -14.62 -0.34
CA ALA A 213 -2.27 -15.43 0.88
C ALA A 213 -1.47 -16.76 0.81
N GLY A 214 -1.13 -17.24 -0.39
CA GLY A 214 -0.33 -18.45 -0.61
C GLY A 214 1.01 -18.23 -1.30
N ALA A 215 1.43 -16.99 -1.56
CA ALA A 215 2.72 -16.74 -2.19
C ALA A 215 3.87 -17.17 -1.27
N ASP A 216 4.95 -17.69 -1.83
CA ASP A 216 6.24 -17.77 -1.14
C ASP A 216 7.05 -16.52 -1.47
N VAL A 217 7.85 -16.04 -0.51
CA VAL A 217 8.74 -14.88 -0.72
C VAL A 217 10.17 -15.38 -0.74
N ALA A 218 10.79 -15.32 -1.92
CA ALA A 218 12.21 -15.62 -2.09
C ALA A 218 13.03 -14.33 -1.97
N LEU A 219 14.02 -14.34 -1.08
CA LEU A 219 14.92 -13.22 -0.82
C LEU A 219 16.32 -13.55 -1.33
N THR A 220 16.76 -12.84 -2.34
CA THR A 220 18.13 -12.92 -2.82
C THR A 220 18.96 -11.83 -2.14
N ILE A 221 20.03 -12.24 -1.44
CA ILE A 221 20.99 -11.31 -0.82
C ILE A 221 22.27 -11.36 -1.65
N ASP A 222 22.55 -10.29 -2.37
CA ASP A 222 23.73 -10.15 -3.23
C ASP A 222 24.81 -9.35 -2.50
N ILE A 223 25.65 -10.05 -1.72
CA ILE A 223 26.84 -9.48 -1.07
C ILE A 223 28.05 -10.23 -1.63
N ALA A 224 28.99 -9.49 -2.23
CA ALA A 224 30.11 -10.06 -2.98
C ALA A 224 30.96 -11.09 -2.19
N ASP A 225 31.05 -10.92 -0.86
CA ASP A 225 31.81 -11.80 0.03
C ASP A 225 31.02 -13.04 0.54
N ILE A 226 29.75 -13.18 0.17
CA ILE A 226 28.88 -14.32 0.51
C ILE A 226 28.71 -15.21 -0.74
N ILE A 227 29.55 -16.23 -0.93
CA ILE A 227 29.23 -17.30 -1.91
C ILE A 227 28.31 -18.34 -1.26
N ARG A 228 27.03 -18.29 -1.64
CA ARG A 228 25.98 -19.20 -1.17
C ARG A 228 26.03 -20.51 -1.96
N LEU A 229 25.74 -21.63 -1.30
CA LEU A 229 25.33 -22.88 -1.97
C LEU A 229 23.92 -22.74 -2.57
N ASP A 230 23.13 -21.77 -2.10
CA ASP A 230 21.82 -21.42 -2.66
C ASP A 230 21.54 -19.90 -2.50
N PRO A 231 21.46 -19.09 -3.58
CA PRO A 231 21.42 -17.63 -3.51
C PRO A 231 20.12 -17.05 -2.93
N ALA A 232 19.07 -17.86 -2.78
CA ALA A 232 17.75 -17.43 -2.32
C ALA A 232 17.44 -18.00 -0.92
N VAL A 233 17.04 -17.13 0.01
CA VAL A 233 16.35 -17.56 1.23
C VAL A 233 14.85 -17.56 0.94
N THR A 234 14.25 -18.74 0.86
CA THR A 234 12.80 -18.86 0.77
C THR A 234 12.21 -18.75 2.17
N LEU A 235 11.38 -17.72 2.39
CA LEU A 235 10.59 -17.60 3.61
C LEU A 235 9.44 -18.61 3.55
N SER A 236 9.57 -19.73 4.25
CA SER A 236 8.44 -20.65 4.45
C SER A 236 7.41 -20.03 5.39
N ARG A 237 6.16 -20.49 5.31
CA ARG A 237 5.03 -20.00 6.13
C ARG A 237 5.28 -19.97 7.64
N GLU A 238 6.12 -20.85 8.15
CA GLU A 238 6.46 -20.93 9.57
C GLU A 238 7.47 -19.85 10.00
N GLN A 239 8.14 -19.20 9.04
CA GLN A 239 9.23 -18.26 9.26
C GLN A 239 8.82 -16.79 9.15
N TYR A 240 7.53 -16.51 8.90
CA TYR A 240 7.03 -15.14 8.81
C TYR A 240 5.72 -14.95 9.58
N ARG A 241 5.53 -13.75 10.12
CA ARG A 241 4.24 -13.24 10.58
C ARG A 241 3.49 -12.65 9.40
N ASP A 242 2.26 -13.09 9.17
CA ASP A 242 1.41 -12.59 8.08
C ASP A 242 0.39 -11.59 8.62
N PHE A 243 0.45 -10.37 8.10
CA PHE A 243 -0.54 -9.34 8.35
C PHE A 243 -1.35 -9.15 7.07
N TYR A 244 -2.13 -10.16 6.68
CA TYR A 244 -3.05 -10.12 5.53
C TYR A 244 -2.39 -9.83 4.16
N GLY A 245 -1.18 -10.36 3.98
CA GLY A 245 -0.38 -10.24 2.77
C GLY A 245 0.85 -9.35 2.92
N TRP A 246 0.97 -8.57 4.00
CA TRP A 246 2.24 -7.94 4.38
C TRP A 246 2.94 -8.81 5.39
N ARG A 247 4.09 -9.35 4.99
CA ARG A 247 4.80 -10.38 5.76
C ARG A 247 6.04 -9.79 6.41
N VAL A 248 6.31 -10.26 7.62
CA VAL A 248 7.50 -9.88 8.37
C VAL A 248 8.23 -11.13 8.80
N ALA A 249 9.52 -11.20 8.49
CA ALA A 249 10.39 -12.27 8.93
C ALA A 249 11.59 -11.71 9.67
N VAL A 250 12.03 -12.41 10.72
CA VAL A 250 13.28 -12.11 11.40
C VAL A 250 14.21 -13.29 11.18
N LEU A 251 15.30 -13.04 10.45
CA LEU A 251 16.23 -14.08 10.03
C LEU A 251 17.58 -13.87 10.66
N ARG A 252 18.22 -14.95 11.08
CA ARG A 252 19.65 -14.92 11.41
C ARG A 252 20.48 -15.22 10.17
N PRO A 253 21.20 -14.26 9.58
CA PRO A 253 22.16 -14.57 8.53
C PRO A 253 23.27 -15.44 9.10
N LEU A 254 23.57 -16.57 8.46
CA LEU A 254 24.71 -17.42 8.83
C LEU A 254 25.92 -17.04 7.94
N PRO A 255 26.97 -16.40 8.49
CA PRO A 255 28.19 -16.12 7.73
C PRO A 255 28.96 -17.42 7.44
N ARG A 256 29.61 -17.46 6.27
CA ARG A 256 30.29 -18.64 5.67
C ARG A 256 31.20 -19.44 6.62
N ARG A 257 31.92 -18.77 7.53
CA ARG A 257 32.87 -19.46 8.43
C ARG A 257 32.20 -20.41 9.41
N MET A 258 30.91 -20.23 9.69
CA MET A 258 30.15 -21.11 10.59
C MET A 258 29.50 -22.30 9.86
N ALA A 259 29.10 -22.14 8.60
CA ALA A 259 28.48 -23.23 7.83
C ALA A 259 29.48 -24.34 7.46
N SER A 260 30.77 -24.00 7.24
CA SER A 260 31.83 -24.97 6.94
C SER A 260 32.40 -25.70 8.17
N LEU A 261 31.94 -25.39 9.39
CA LEU A 261 32.31 -26.11 10.62
C LEU A 261 31.32 -27.23 10.97
N SER A 262 30.28 -27.43 10.16
CA SER A 262 29.28 -28.50 10.29
C SER A 262 29.51 -29.66 9.31
N GLU A 263 30.72 -29.81 8.76
CA GLU A 263 31.10 -31.05 8.07
C GLU A 263 31.51 -32.11 9.09
N ALA A 264 30.99 -33.32 8.88
CA ALA A 264 31.02 -34.52 9.73
C ALA A 264 32.40 -34.86 10.33
N PRO A 265 32.46 -35.62 11.46
CA PRO A 265 33.73 -36.07 12.02
C PRO A 265 34.54 -36.84 10.97
N PRO A 266 35.88 -36.72 10.98
CA PRO A 266 36.70 -37.48 10.04
C PRO A 266 36.45 -38.97 10.27
N CYS A 267 36.19 -39.69 9.17
CA CYS A 267 36.22 -41.16 9.19
C CYS A 267 37.57 -41.58 9.77
N ALA A 268 37.53 -42.41 10.82
CA ALA A 268 38.69 -43.07 11.35
C ALA A 268 39.14 -44.15 10.36
N ASP A 269 40.42 -44.10 9.99
CA ASP A 269 41.21 -45.26 9.54
C ASP A 269 42.35 -45.48 10.56
#